data_AF-A0A4U7EF33-F1
#
_entry.id   AF-A0A4U7EF33-F1
#
_cell.length_a   1.000
_cell.length_b   1.000
_cell.length_c   1.000
_cell.angle_alpha   90.00
_cell.angle_beta   90.00
_cell.angle_gamma   90.00
#
_symmetry.space_group_name_H-M   'P 1'
#
loop_
_entity.id
_entity.type
_entity.pdbx_description
1 polymer ?
#
loop_
_entity_poly.entity_id
_entity_poly.type
_entity_poly.pdbx_seq_one_letter_code
_entity_poly.pdbx_strand_id
1 'polypeptide(L)'
;MVSTGIALFVYDRPDHLRKVLSNLKRNRLNHIYIFSDGPKKGNRINVKKVREVINSIDWCETTVYYRDKNWGLIDSILSGIRTVFDEHDRIIVLEDDCMPSADFIEFMQLCLNKYQNKDRVMNISGYCPAIDFPNNYSKDVFFSHRSSSWGWATWQDCWEHYEYKPMDLDYLIENEYKLREFTDSAGWDLYRMMKNDLRGEINSWAVWWSYAIVKRDGVCLKPVNSRIKNIGHDGSGSNSIQTNRFDTTLKPNTDHQNVDFPDEVSVNRELNKKYVNKVSNSSRIRKLRWAVKKKVDEF
;
A
#
# COMPACT_ATOMS: atom_id res chain seq x y z
N MET A 1 -18.10 -16.57 10.88
CA MET A 1 -17.48 -15.48 11.66
C MET A 1 -16.47 -14.84 10.73
N VAL A 2 -16.57 -13.53 10.49
CA VAL A 2 -15.75 -12.86 9.46
C VAL A 2 -14.30 -12.83 9.93
N SER A 3 -13.40 -13.44 9.19
CA SER A 3 -11.99 -13.57 9.60
C SER A 3 -11.10 -12.59 8.83
N THR A 4 -9.93 -12.26 9.40
CA THR A 4 -8.98 -11.33 8.79
C THR A 4 -7.59 -11.96 8.77
N GLY A 5 -7.06 -12.20 7.58
CA GLY A 5 -5.68 -12.63 7.40
C GLY A 5 -4.71 -11.45 7.45
N ILE A 6 -3.50 -11.66 7.97
CA ILE A 6 -2.41 -10.68 7.93
C ILE A 6 -1.33 -11.22 7.00
N ALA A 7 -0.98 -10.46 5.97
CA ALA A 7 -0.01 -10.85 4.95
C ALA A 7 1.20 -9.91 4.95
N LEU A 8 2.40 -10.49 4.93
CA LEU A 8 3.66 -9.79 4.80
C LEU A 8 4.42 -10.26 3.56
N PHE A 9 4.66 -9.33 2.63
CA PHE A 9 5.41 -9.58 1.41
C PHE A 9 6.85 -9.11 1.57
N VAL A 10 7.80 -10.00 1.29
CA VAL A 10 9.24 -9.77 1.56
C VAL A 10 10.11 -10.25 0.40
N TYR A 11 11.27 -9.61 0.22
CA TYR A 11 12.22 -10.04 -0.80
C TYR A 11 13.66 -10.14 -0.27
N ASP A 12 14.42 -9.04 -0.30
CA ASP A 12 15.88 -9.07 -0.12
C ASP A 12 16.43 -7.97 0.79
N ARG A 13 15.59 -7.39 1.66
CA ARG A 13 15.99 -6.36 2.63
C ARG A 13 15.93 -6.87 4.08
N PRO A 14 16.91 -7.68 4.53
CA PRO A 14 16.87 -8.29 5.86
C PRO A 14 16.82 -7.27 7.01
N ASP A 15 17.49 -6.13 6.87
CA ASP A 15 17.52 -5.10 7.93
C ASP A 15 16.21 -4.32 8.04
N HIS A 16 15.51 -4.10 6.92
CA HIS A 16 14.18 -3.51 6.92
C HIS A 16 13.19 -4.49 7.56
N LEU A 17 13.24 -5.76 7.13
CA LEU A 17 12.38 -6.82 7.66
C LEU A 17 12.53 -6.97 9.19
N ARG A 18 13.74 -6.94 9.73
CA ARG A 18 13.96 -6.98 11.20
C ARG A 18 13.26 -5.83 11.93
N LYS A 19 13.27 -4.62 11.36
CA LYS A 19 12.58 -3.45 11.94
C LYS A 19 11.07 -3.62 11.84
N VAL A 20 10.55 -4.08 10.70
CA VAL A 20 9.12 -4.35 10.52
C VAL A 20 8.64 -5.41 11.51
N LEU A 21 9.31 -6.58 11.59
CA LEU A 21 8.92 -7.66 12.51
C LEU A 21 9.03 -7.27 13.98
N SER A 22 10.06 -6.52 14.38
CA SER A 22 10.21 -6.09 15.78
C SER A 22 9.09 -5.14 16.23
N ASN A 23 8.55 -4.32 15.32
CA ASN A 23 7.37 -3.51 15.58
C ASN A 23 6.07 -4.31 15.46
N LEU A 24 5.98 -5.25 14.51
CA LEU A 24 4.81 -6.08 14.33
C LEU A 24 4.60 -7.02 15.52
N LYS A 25 5.66 -7.50 16.18
CA LYS A 25 5.61 -8.23 17.45
C LYS A 25 4.83 -7.49 18.55
N ARG A 26 4.82 -6.15 18.53
CA ARG A 26 4.09 -5.32 19.51
C ARG A 26 2.59 -5.25 19.26
N ASN A 27 2.12 -5.64 18.07
CA ASN A 27 0.71 -5.65 17.69
C ASN A 27 -0.04 -6.89 18.18
N ARG A 28 0.65 -7.87 18.80
CA ARG A 28 0.06 -9.06 19.44
C ARG A 28 -0.89 -9.86 18.53
N LEU A 29 -0.59 -9.97 17.24
CA LEU A 29 -1.33 -10.85 16.33
C LEU A 29 -1.01 -12.33 16.62
N ASN A 30 -1.96 -13.21 16.30
CA ASN A 30 -1.83 -14.65 16.54
C ASN A 30 -1.22 -15.40 15.35
N HIS A 31 -1.47 -14.95 14.12
CA HIS A 31 -1.04 -15.62 12.90
C HIS A 31 -0.66 -14.61 11.81
N ILE A 32 0.37 -14.94 11.02
CA ILE A 32 0.76 -14.18 9.84
C ILE A 32 1.14 -15.08 8.65
N TYR A 33 0.65 -14.70 7.47
CA TYR A 33 1.09 -15.24 6.18
C TYR A 33 2.30 -14.46 5.67
N ILE A 34 3.38 -15.15 5.34
CA ILE A 34 4.61 -14.51 4.86
C ILE A 34 4.94 -15.04 3.46
N PHE A 35 4.97 -14.14 2.48
CA PHE A 35 5.29 -14.45 1.09
C PHE A 35 6.70 -13.95 0.78
N SER A 36 7.66 -14.88 0.68
CA SER A 36 9.07 -14.59 0.40
C SER A 36 9.42 -14.98 -1.03
N ASP A 37 9.66 -13.96 -1.87
CA ASP A 37 9.99 -14.17 -3.28
C ASP A 37 11.37 -14.84 -3.46
N GLY A 38 11.61 -15.44 -4.63
CA GLY A 38 12.88 -16.07 -4.97
C GLY A 38 13.92 -15.06 -5.44
N PRO A 39 15.22 -15.40 -5.39
CA PRO A 39 16.30 -14.46 -5.72
C PRO A 39 16.41 -14.17 -7.22
N LYS A 40 16.61 -12.90 -7.59
CA LYS A 40 17.23 -12.52 -8.87
C LYS A 40 18.75 -12.74 -8.82
N LYS A 41 19.42 -12.60 -9.97
CA LYS A 41 20.89 -12.64 -10.06
C LYS A 41 21.49 -11.60 -9.10
N GLY A 42 22.31 -12.05 -8.15
CA GLY A 42 22.97 -11.21 -7.15
C GLY A 42 22.27 -11.14 -5.78
N ASN A 43 20.99 -11.50 -5.66
CA ASN A 43 20.24 -11.33 -4.40
C ASN A 43 20.20 -12.58 -3.51
N ARG A 44 20.80 -13.71 -3.93
CA ARG A 44 20.75 -15.01 -3.21
C ARG A 44 21.13 -14.90 -1.74
N ILE A 45 22.18 -14.14 -1.41
CA ILE A 45 22.65 -13.97 -0.03
C ILE A 45 21.62 -13.21 0.80
N ASN A 46 21.07 -12.13 0.27
CA ASN A 46 20.09 -11.31 1.00
C ASN A 46 18.76 -12.03 1.18
N VAL A 47 18.28 -12.74 0.14
CA VAL A 47 17.08 -13.59 0.26
C VAL A 47 17.30 -14.67 1.32
N LYS A 48 18.48 -15.31 1.36
CA LYS A 48 18.80 -16.27 2.42
C LYS A 48 18.71 -15.63 3.81
N LYS A 49 19.31 -14.45 4.01
CA LYS A 49 19.23 -13.71 5.29
C LYS A 49 17.80 -13.31 5.65
N VAL A 50 16.96 -12.95 4.67
CA VAL A 50 15.55 -12.67 4.88
C VAL A 50 14.83 -13.92 5.40
N ARG A 51 15.09 -15.09 4.80
CA ARG A 51 14.48 -16.36 5.25
C ARG A 51 14.96 -16.79 6.64
N GLU A 52 16.23 -16.54 6.96
CA GLU A 52 16.75 -16.73 8.33
C GLU A 52 16.00 -15.85 9.34
N VAL A 53 15.71 -14.59 8.99
CA VAL A 53 14.92 -13.68 9.83
C VAL A 53 13.48 -14.19 9.99
N ILE A 54 12.83 -14.66 8.92
CA ILE A 54 11.47 -15.22 8.97
C ILE A 54 11.42 -16.45 9.87
N ASN A 55 12.36 -17.38 9.72
CA ASN A 55 12.43 -18.60 10.52
C ASN A 55 12.75 -18.34 12.00
N SER A 56 13.15 -17.13 12.38
CA SER A 56 13.40 -16.74 13.77
C SER A 56 12.16 -16.17 14.48
N ILE A 57 11.02 -16.09 13.81
CA ILE A 57 9.76 -15.61 14.41
C ILE A 57 9.27 -16.63 15.44
N ASP A 58 9.18 -16.21 16.69
CA ASP A 58 8.84 -17.03 17.86
C ASP A 58 7.58 -16.56 18.62
N TRP A 59 6.93 -15.51 18.12
CA TRP A 59 5.93 -14.74 18.87
C TRP A 59 4.52 -14.79 18.28
N CYS A 60 4.34 -15.47 17.13
CA CYS A 60 3.05 -15.79 16.54
C CYS A 60 3.20 -17.03 15.63
N GLU A 61 2.09 -17.63 15.24
CA GLU A 61 2.06 -18.66 14.22
C GLU A 61 2.41 -18.06 12.84
N THR A 62 3.19 -18.79 12.04
CA THR A 62 3.60 -18.34 10.71
C THR A 62 3.26 -19.38 9.65
N THR A 63 2.62 -18.94 8.57
CA THR A 63 2.48 -19.71 7.34
C THR A 63 3.35 -19.06 6.28
N VAL A 64 4.40 -19.75 5.85
CA VAL A 64 5.43 -19.16 4.98
C VAL A 64 5.43 -19.80 3.60
N TYR A 65 5.37 -18.95 2.58
CA TYR A 65 5.46 -19.34 1.17
C TYR A 65 6.80 -18.88 0.59
N TYR A 66 7.74 -19.81 0.48
CA TYR A 66 9.02 -19.59 -0.19
C TYR A 66 8.92 -19.87 -1.69
N ARG A 67 9.27 -18.89 -2.52
CA ARG A 67 9.38 -19.10 -3.97
C ARG A 67 10.81 -19.48 -4.38
N ASP A 68 10.95 -20.42 -5.30
CA ASP A 68 12.27 -20.84 -5.81
C ASP A 68 12.87 -19.81 -6.78
N LYS A 69 12.03 -19.22 -7.63
CA LYS A 69 12.39 -18.18 -8.60
C LYS A 69 11.74 -16.85 -8.24
N ASN A 70 12.35 -15.75 -8.65
CA ASN A 70 11.73 -14.43 -8.49
C ASN A 70 10.50 -14.31 -9.41
N TRP A 71 9.32 -14.13 -8.84
CA TRP A 71 8.08 -13.88 -9.57
C TRP A 71 7.89 -12.38 -9.84
N GLY A 72 8.52 -11.53 -9.03
CA GLY A 72 8.36 -10.09 -9.12
C GLY A 72 7.16 -9.60 -8.32
N LEU A 73 7.08 -8.27 -8.17
CA LEU A 73 6.19 -7.62 -7.20
C LEU A 73 4.71 -7.92 -7.45
N ILE A 74 4.23 -7.75 -8.69
CA ILE A 74 2.81 -7.91 -9.03
C ILE A 74 2.37 -9.36 -8.80
N ASP A 75 3.05 -10.32 -9.42
CA ASP A 75 2.67 -11.73 -9.33
C ASP A 75 2.75 -12.24 -7.88
N SER A 76 3.73 -11.77 -7.11
CA SER A 76 3.83 -12.09 -5.68
C SER A 76 2.62 -11.56 -4.91
N ILE A 77 2.28 -10.28 -5.06
CA ILE A 77 1.14 -9.64 -4.38
C ILE A 77 -0.19 -10.29 -4.76
N LEU A 78 -0.46 -10.44 -6.07
CA LEU A 78 -1.74 -10.99 -6.55
C LEU A 78 -1.92 -12.44 -6.10
N SER A 79 -0.86 -13.27 -6.21
CA SER A 79 -0.93 -14.65 -5.74
C SER A 79 -1.12 -14.72 -4.23
N GLY A 80 -0.40 -13.92 -3.45
CA GLY A 80 -0.47 -14.00 -2.00
C GLY A 80 -1.80 -13.49 -1.44
N ILE A 81 -2.33 -12.41 -2.00
CA ILE A 81 -3.67 -11.91 -1.63
C ILE A 81 -4.72 -12.98 -1.91
N ARG A 82 -4.68 -13.62 -3.09
CA ARG A 82 -5.59 -14.73 -3.42
C ARG A 82 -5.49 -15.86 -2.40
N THR A 83 -4.28 -16.31 -2.08
CA THR A 83 -4.05 -17.37 -1.09
C THR A 83 -4.63 -17.04 0.29
N VAL A 84 -4.57 -15.79 0.73
CA VAL A 84 -5.18 -15.39 2.00
C VAL A 84 -6.70 -15.36 1.91
N PHE A 85 -7.26 -14.92 0.79
CA PHE A 85 -8.71 -14.92 0.56
C PHE A 85 -9.33 -16.30 0.37
N ASP A 86 -8.53 -17.34 0.10
CA ASP A 86 -9.01 -18.72 0.13
C ASP A 86 -9.43 -19.16 1.55
N GLU A 87 -8.93 -18.49 2.61
CA GLU A 87 -9.17 -18.84 4.02
C GLU A 87 -9.83 -17.70 4.82
N HIS A 88 -9.83 -16.47 4.30
CA HIS A 88 -10.26 -15.27 5.02
C HIS A 88 -11.13 -14.35 4.17
N ASP A 89 -12.07 -13.64 4.81
CA ASP A 89 -12.94 -12.67 4.10
C ASP A 89 -12.29 -11.29 3.95
N ARG A 90 -11.22 -11.03 4.72
CA ARG A 90 -10.54 -9.74 4.84
C ARG A 90 -9.04 -9.93 4.95
N ILE A 91 -8.28 -8.93 4.51
CA ILE A 91 -6.83 -8.99 4.56
C ILE A 91 -6.23 -7.67 5.04
N ILE A 92 -5.18 -7.75 5.86
CA ILE A 92 -4.26 -6.65 6.17
C ILE A 92 -2.91 -6.99 5.53
N VAL A 93 -2.39 -6.10 4.70
CA VAL A 93 -1.17 -6.31 3.90
C VAL A 93 -0.07 -5.35 4.33
N LEU A 94 1.13 -5.88 4.57
CA LEU A 94 2.37 -5.13 4.77
C LEU A 94 3.46 -5.60 3.78
N GLU A 95 4.44 -4.72 3.53
CA GLU A 95 5.68 -5.01 2.82
C GLU A 95 6.87 -4.93 3.80
N ASP A 96 8.04 -5.46 3.40
CA ASP A 96 9.26 -5.51 4.23
C ASP A 96 9.83 -4.14 4.64
N ASP A 97 9.30 -3.03 4.10
CA ASP A 97 9.65 -1.67 4.46
C ASP A 97 8.50 -0.85 5.08
N CYS A 98 7.38 -1.49 5.40
CA CYS A 98 6.23 -0.86 6.05
C CYS A 98 6.28 -1.08 7.58
N MET A 99 6.96 -0.19 8.31
CA MET A 99 7.11 -0.32 9.75
C MET A 99 5.84 0.14 10.49
N PRO A 100 5.11 -0.75 11.19
CA PRO A 100 3.86 -0.40 11.85
C PRO A 100 4.09 0.29 13.21
N SER A 101 3.10 1.05 13.67
CA SER A 101 2.93 1.43 15.07
C SER A 101 2.47 0.22 15.90
N ALA A 102 2.49 0.35 17.22
CA ALA A 102 2.10 -0.74 18.12
C ALA A 102 0.60 -1.10 18.07
N ASP A 103 -0.23 -0.17 17.59
CA ASP A 103 -1.70 -0.26 17.50
C ASP A 103 -2.21 -0.46 16.06
N PHE A 104 -1.32 -0.70 15.10
CA PHE A 104 -1.67 -0.78 13.69
C PHE A 104 -2.71 -1.88 13.41
N ILE A 105 -2.47 -3.12 13.83
CA ILE A 105 -3.38 -4.24 13.53
C ILE A 105 -4.75 -4.03 14.18
N GLU A 106 -4.79 -3.58 15.44
CA GLU A 106 -6.04 -3.25 16.13
C GLU A 106 -6.81 -2.15 15.41
N PHE A 107 -6.14 -1.06 15.03
CA PHE A 107 -6.74 0.02 14.24
C PHE A 107 -7.33 -0.48 12.91
N MET A 108 -6.59 -1.32 12.17
CA MET A 108 -7.07 -1.88 10.90
C MET A 108 -8.30 -2.77 11.11
N GLN A 109 -8.32 -3.60 12.16
CA GLN A 109 -9.46 -4.45 12.50
C GLN A 109 -10.69 -3.63 12.89
N LEU A 110 -10.52 -2.57 13.69
CA LEU A 110 -11.60 -1.65 14.05
C LEU A 110 -12.23 -1.02 12.80
N CYS A 111 -11.40 -0.54 11.87
CA CYS A 111 -11.86 0.03 10.61
C CYS A 111 -12.56 -1.00 9.72
N LEU A 112 -12.00 -2.21 9.60
CA LEU A 112 -12.58 -3.32 8.82
C LEU A 112 -13.94 -3.73 9.37
N ASN A 113 -14.12 -3.73 10.69
CA ASN A 113 -15.40 -4.02 11.34
C ASN A 113 -16.41 -2.88 11.09
N LYS A 114 -15.98 -1.62 11.28
CA LYS A 114 -16.85 -0.43 11.13
C LYS A 114 -17.47 -0.32 9.73
N TYR A 115 -16.69 -0.63 8.70
CA TYR A 115 -17.08 -0.41 7.30
C TYR A 115 -17.43 -1.68 6.53
N GLN A 116 -17.58 -2.82 7.21
CA GLN A 116 -17.83 -4.11 6.55
C GLN A 116 -19.03 -4.11 5.59
N ASN A 117 -20.10 -3.39 5.93
CA ASN A 117 -21.33 -3.33 5.11
C ASN A 117 -21.45 -2.00 4.35
N LYS A 118 -20.31 -1.42 3.96
CA LYS A 118 -20.23 -0.13 3.27
C LYS A 118 -19.41 -0.29 2.00
N ASP A 119 -20.03 -0.81 0.95
CA ASP A 119 -19.38 -1.22 -0.33
C ASP A 119 -18.56 -0.09 -0.99
N ARG A 120 -18.91 1.17 -0.73
CA ARG A 120 -18.11 2.32 -1.20
C ARG A 120 -16.73 2.40 -0.53
N VAL A 121 -16.55 1.88 0.67
CA VAL A 121 -15.25 1.85 1.36
C VAL A 121 -14.50 0.62 0.91
N MET A 122 -13.65 0.78 -0.11
CA MET A 122 -12.94 -0.36 -0.71
C MET A 122 -11.55 -0.58 -0.12
N ASN A 123 -10.98 0.42 0.56
CA ASN A 123 -9.62 0.36 1.07
C ASN A 123 -9.51 1.05 2.43
N ILE A 124 -8.80 0.41 3.35
CA ILE A 124 -8.33 1.04 4.59
C ILE A 124 -6.82 1.20 4.48
N SER A 125 -6.32 2.40 4.76
CA SER A 125 -4.90 2.69 4.81
C SER A 125 -4.44 2.75 6.26
N GLY A 126 -3.24 2.23 6.55
CA GLY A 126 -2.47 2.56 7.75
C GLY A 126 -1.56 3.76 7.55
N TYR A 127 -1.30 4.13 6.30
CA TYR A 127 -0.42 5.24 5.95
C TYR A 127 -1.17 6.52 5.63
N CYS A 128 -0.67 7.65 6.14
CA CYS A 128 -0.98 8.98 5.65
C CYS A 128 0.27 9.88 5.74
N PRO A 129 0.67 10.57 4.66
CA PRO A 129 1.76 11.54 4.75
C PRO A 129 1.33 12.73 5.60
N ALA A 130 2.30 13.51 6.09
CA ALA A 130 2.01 14.77 6.78
C ALA A 130 1.30 15.76 5.83
N ILE A 131 0.02 16.03 6.13
CA ILE A 131 -0.84 17.03 5.47
C ILE A 131 -1.47 17.92 6.54
N ASP A 132 -1.84 19.14 6.14
CA ASP A 132 -2.45 20.10 7.06
C ASP A 132 -3.96 19.86 7.19
N PHE A 133 -4.41 19.57 8.40
CA PHE A 133 -5.84 19.45 8.70
C PHE A 133 -6.40 20.81 9.14
N PRO A 134 -7.67 21.12 8.80
CA PRO A 134 -8.37 22.27 9.38
C PRO A 134 -8.35 22.20 10.91
N ASN A 135 -8.22 23.35 11.59
CA ASN A 135 -8.15 23.41 13.06
C ASN A 135 -9.38 22.80 13.76
N ASN A 136 -10.52 22.79 13.08
CA ASN A 136 -11.78 22.23 13.57
C ASN A 136 -12.00 20.77 13.14
N TYR A 137 -11.04 20.12 12.49
CA TYR A 137 -11.15 18.72 12.14
C TYR A 137 -10.90 17.86 13.38
N SER A 138 -11.95 17.17 13.85
CA SER A 138 -11.91 16.42 15.11
C SER A 138 -11.83 14.90 14.95
N LYS A 139 -12.03 14.38 13.73
CA LYS A 139 -12.06 12.94 13.47
C LYS A 139 -10.65 12.35 13.42
N ASP A 140 -10.52 11.07 13.73
CA ASP A 140 -9.24 10.36 13.67
C ASP A 140 -8.90 9.82 12.28
N VAL A 141 -9.90 9.77 11.40
CA VAL A 141 -9.80 9.25 10.04
C VAL A 141 -10.54 10.16 9.07
N PHE A 142 -10.21 10.09 7.78
CA PHE A 142 -10.86 10.81 6.68
C PHE A 142 -10.88 9.95 5.42
N PHE A 143 -11.70 10.32 4.44
CA PHE A 143 -11.78 9.61 3.15
C PHE A 143 -11.02 10.35 2.03
N SER A 144 -10.42 9.58 1.13
CA SER A 144 -9.81 10.04 -0.12
C SER A 144 -10.09 9.03 -1.24
N HIS A 145 -10.06 9.44 -2.50
CA HIS A 145 -10.21 8.51 -3.63
C HIS A 145 -8.91 7.74 -3.95
N ARG A 146 -7.77 8.08 -3.33
CA ARG A 146 -6.47 7.48 -3.68
C ARG A 146 -6.02 6.47 -2.63
N SER A 147 -5.78 5.21 -3.06
CA SER A 147 -5.25 4.17 -2.18
C SER A 147 -3.76 4.40 -1.85
N SER A 148 -3.26 3.65 -0.86
CA SER A 148 -1.84 3.57 -0.51
C SER A 148 -1.45 2.10 -0.50
N SER A 149 -0.26 1.77 -0.98
CA SER A 149 0.28 0.40 -0.87
C SER A 149 0.95 0.16 0.49
N TRP A 150 1.23 1.20 1.27
CA TRP A 150 1.97 1.07 2.53
C TRP A 150 1.04 0.76 3.70
N GLY A 151 0.99 -0.51 4.08
CA GLY A 151 0.16 -1.03 5.17
C GLY A 151 -1.31 -0.73 4.93
N TRP A 152 -2.05 -1.67 4.36
CA TRP A 152 -3.43 -1.43 3.94
C TRP A 152 -4.29 -2.66 4.17
N ALA A 153 -5.60 -2.50 4.08
CA ALA A 153 -6.54 -3.59 4.17
C ALA A 153 -7.70 -3.43 3.19
N THR A 154 -8.34 -4.54 2.88
CA THR A 154 -9.56 -4.61 2.08
C THR A 154 -10.33 -5.89 2.40
N TRP A 155 -11.53 -5.98 1.85
CA TRP A 155 -12.42 -7.14 1.90
C TRP A 155 -12.32 -7.92 0.60
N GLN A 156 -12.64 -9.21 0.64
CA GLN A 156 -12.58 -10.09 -0.52
C GLN A 156 -13.46 -9.58 -1.66
N ASP A 157 -14.72 -9.25 -1.36
CA ASP A 157 -15.69 -8.69 -2.31
C ASP A 157 -15.21 -7.39 -2.98
N CYS A 158 -14.53 -6.52 -2.22
CA CYS A 158 -13.88 -5.33 -2.74
C CYS A 158 -12.68 -5.66 -3.63
N TRP A 159 -11.94 -6.72 -3.34
CA TRP A 159 -10.75 -7.11 -4.11
C TRP A 159 -11.06 -7.88 -5.38
N GLU A 160 -12.18 -8.60 -5.46
CA GLU A 160 -12.67 -9.27 -6.69
C GLU A 160 -12.83 -8.32 -7.88
N HIS A 161 -12.92 -7.04 -7.57
CA HIS A 161 -13.04 -5.92 -8.46
C HIS A 161 -11.72 -5.39 -9.01
N TYR A 162 -10.59 -5.90 -8.52
CA TYR A 162 -9.25 -5.58 -9.01
C TYR A 162 -8.99 -6.31 -10.34
N GLU A 163 -8.57 -5.55 -11.35
CA GLU A 163 -8.08 -6.08 -12.61
C GLU A 163 -6.72 -5.45 -12.93
N TYR A 164 -5.72 -6.29 -13.17
CA TYR A 164 -4.42 -5.82 -13.65
C TYR A 164 -4.50 -5.57 -15.16
N LYS A 165 -4.34 -4.31 -15.58
CA LYS A 165 -4.46 -3.88 -16.99
C LYS A 165 -5.79 -4.34 -17.62
N PRO A 166 -6.93 -3.79 -17.15
CA PRO A 166 -8.25 -4.23 -17.54
C PRO A 166 -8.47 -4.09 -19.05
N MET A 167 -9.23 -5.01 -19.64
CA MET A 167 -9.41 -5.09 -21.09
C MET A 167 -10.15 -3.90 -21.69
N ASP A 168 -11.00 -3.23 -20.91
CA ASP A 168 -11.73 -2.04 -21.35
C ASP A 168 -10.88 -0.76 -21.35
N LEU A 169 -9.61 -0.87 -20.97
CA LEU A 169 -8.70 0.26 -20.92
C LEU A 169 -8.40 0.83 -22.30
N ASP A 170 -8.36 0.01 -23.35
CA ASP A 170 -8.06 0.49 -24.71
C ASP A 170 -9.10 1.52 -25.17
N TYR A 171 -10.39 1.26 -24.89
CA TYR A 171 -11.49 2.20 -25.15
C TYR A 171 -11.36 3.51 -24.33
N LEU A 172 -10.84 3.42 -23.10
CA LEU A 172 -10.65 4.57 -22.23
C LEU A 172 -9.41 5.41 -22.61
N ILE A 173 -8.38 4.78 -23.18
CA ILE A 173 -7.20 5.48 -23.70
C ILE A 173 -7.55 6.27 -24.97
N GLU A 174 -8.42 5.73 -25.82
CA GLU A 174 -8.97 6.45 -26.98
C GLU A 174 -9.75 7.72 -26.57
N ASN A 175 -10.24 7.75 -25.32
CA ASN A 175 -10.93 8.88 -24.71
C ASN A 175 -10.10 9.53 -23.58
N GLU A 176 -8.82 9.85 -23.85
CA GLU A 176 -7.84 10.38 -22.88
C GLU A 176 -8.38 11.49 -21.96
N TYR A 177 -9.19 12.43 -22.49
CA TYR A 177 -9.79 13.49 -21.68
C TYR A 177 -10.70 12.94 -20.57
N LYS A 178 -11.59 12.00 -20.92
CA LYS A 178 -12.53 11.38 -19.96
C LYS A 178 -11.79 10.55 -18.94
N LEU A 179 -10.80 9.74 -19.34
CA LEU A 179 -10.02 8.92 -18.42
C LEU A 179 -9.20 9.79 -17.45
N ARG A 180 -8.68 10.92 -17.92
CA ARG A 180 -7.97 11.88 -17.07
C ARG A 180 -8.91 12.55 -16.07
N GLU A 181 -10.06 13.05 -16.52
CA GLU A 181 -11.07 13.65 -15.66
C GLU A 181 -11.53 12.66 -14.58
N PHE A 182 -11.78 11.42 -15.00
CA PHE A 182 -12.20 10.32 -14.14
C PHE A 182 -11.20 10.05 -13.01
N THR A 183 -9.91 9.99 -13.34
CA THR A 183 -8.84 9.64 -12.38
C THR A 183 -8.31 10.83 -11.57
N ASP A 184 -8.67 12.07 -11.92
CA ASP A 184 -8.15 13.28 -11.26
C ASP A 184 -8.53 13.36 -9.77
N SER A 185 -9.69 12.79 -9.42
CA SER A 185 -10.16 12.68 -8.03
C SER A 185 -9.18 11.92 -7.13
N ALA A 186 -8.45 10.94 -7.68
CA ALA A 186 -7.40 10.16 -7.02
C ALA A 186 -5.99 10.73 -7.27
N GLY A 187 -5.90 11.94 -7.83
CA GLY A 187 -4.67 12.65 -8.10
C GLY A 187 -4.31 12.68 -9.58
N TRP A 188 -3.94 13.87 -10.04
CA TRP A 188 -3.57 14.17 -11.42
C TRP A 188 -2.47 13.27 -12.01
N ASP A 189 -1.68 12.59 -11.17
CA ASP A 189 -0.61 11.71 -11.60
C ASP A 189 -1.05 10.27 -11.87
N LEU A 190 -2.23 9.84 -11.40
CA LEU A 190 -2.71 8.46 -11.55
C LEU A 190 -2.77 8.04 -13.01
N TYR A 191 -3.43 8.85 -13.84
CA TYR A 191 -3.50 8.64 -15.29
C TYR A 191 -2.12 8.45 -15.93
N ARG A 192 -1.17 9.32 -15.56
CA ARG A 192 0.20 9.22 -16.07
C ARG A 192 0.91 7.95 -15.57
N MET A 193 0.68 7.55 -14.33
CA MET A 193 1.23 6.31 -13.79
C MET A 193 0.69 5.09 -14.54
N MET A 194 -0.62 5.04 -14.83
CA MET A 194 -1.21 3.98 -15.65
C MET A 194 -0.52 3.88 -17.02
N LYS A 195 -0.35 5.02 -17.72
CA LYS A 195 0.38 5.06 -19.01
C LYS A 195 1.82 4.57 -18.90
N ASN A 196 2.52 4.95 -17.84
CA ASN A 196 3.89 4.49 -17.62
C ASN A 196 3.93 2.98 -17.36
N ASP A 197 2.96 2.41 -16.64
CA ASP A 197 2.90 0.97 -16.35
C ASP A 197 2.57 0.14 -17.60
N LEU A 198 1.69 0.65 -18.47
CA LEU A 198 1.42 0.06 -19.79
C LEU A 198 2.65 0.04 -20.70
N ARG A 199 3.48 1.08 -20.64
CA ARG A 199 4.75 1.18 -21.36
C ARG A 199 5.90 0.38 -20.71
N GLY A 200 5.66 -0.23 -19.55
CA GLY A 200 6.70 -0.91 -18.77
C GLY A 200 7.73 0.02 -18.12
N GLU A 201 7.47 1.33 -18.05
CA GLU A 201 8.33 2.31 -17.38
C GLU A 201 8.25 2.20 -15.85
N ILE A 202 7.11 1.74 -15.33
CA ILE A 202 6.90 1.39 -13.93
C ILE A 202 6.24 0.02 -13.84
N ASN A 203 6.27 -0.56 -12.65
CA ASN A 203 5.65 -1.85 -12.34
C ASN A 203 4.97 -1.71 -10.98
N SER A 204 3.65 -1.45 -10.98
CA SER A 204 2.90 -1.15 -9.76
C SER A 204 1.46 -1.66 -9.80
N TRP A 205 1.18 -2.71 -9.02
CA TRP A 205 -0.18 -3.19 -8.80
C TRP A 205 -1.10 -2.12 -8.18
N ALA A 206 -0.55 -1.24 -7.33
CA ALA A 206 -1.29 -0.23 -6.57
C ALA A 206 -1.93 0.86 -7.46
N VAL A 207 -1.34 1.12 -8.64
CA VAL A 207 -1.92 2.03 -9.65
C VAL A 207 -3.27 1.50 -10.12
N TRP A 208 -3.31 0.22 -10.47
CA TRP A 208 -4.53 -0.45 -10.92
C TRP A 208 -5.56 -0.61 -9.81
N TRP A 209 -5.10 -0.75 -8.56
CA TRP A 209 -6.00 -0.76 -7.42
C TRP A 209 -6.67 0.61 -7.19
N SER A 210 -5.90 1.70 -7.23
CA SER A 210 -6.48 3.06 -7.19
C SER A 210 -7.47 3.28 -8.34
N TYR A 211 -7.16 2.79 -9.55
CA TYR A 211 -8.07 2.87 -10.69
C TYR A 211 -9.37 2.08 -10.44
N ALA A 212 -9.29 0.83 -9.95
CA ALA A 212 -10.47 0.01 -9.66
C ALA A 212 -11.41 0.64 -8.61
N ILE A 213 -10.83 1.33 -7.61
CA ILE A 213 -11.57 2.07 -6.59
C ILE A 213 -12.33 3.24 -7.24
N VAL A 214 -11.64 4.08 -8.02
CA VAL A 214 -12.29 5.21 -8.70
C VAL A 214 -13.35 4.72 -9.69
N LYS A 215 -13.07 3.62 -10.42
CA LYS A 215 -14.01 2.95 -11.35
C LYS A 215 -15.38 2.69 -10.75
N ARG A 216 -15.44 2.47 -9.43
CA ARG A 216 -16.65 2.10 -8.68
C ARG A 216 -17.18 3.20 -7.78
N ASP A 217 -16.75 4.45 -7.95
CA ASP A 217 -17.05 5.54 -7.01
C ASP A 217 -16.68 5.18 -5.56
N GLY A 218 -15.62 4.39 -5.41
CA GLY A 218 -15.11 3.93 -4.14
C GLY A 218 -14.23 4.97 -3.46
N VAL A 219 -14.02 4.75 -2.17
CA VAL A 219 -13.22 5.60 -1.28
C VAL A 219 -12.26 4.77 -0.44
N CYS A 220 -11.17 5.43 -0.03
CA CYS A 220 -10.15 4.89 0.84
C CYS A 220 -10.21 5.62 2.18
N LEU A 221 -10.34 4.87 3.28
CA LEU A 221 -10.18 5.40 4.62
C LEU A 221 -8.70 5.65 4.92
N LYS A 222 -8.38 6.82 5.46
CA LYS A 222 -7.03 7.25 5.84
C LYS A 222 -7.01 7.66 7.32
N PRO A 223 -5.96 7.34 8.08
CA PRO A 223 -5.80 7.87 9.41
C PRO A 223 -5.26 9.30 9.33
N VAL A 224 -5.68 10.17 10.24
CA VAL A 224 -5.06 11.51 10.42
C VAL A 224 -3.61 11.36 10.84
N ASN A 225 -3.34 10.45 11.78
CA ASN A 225 -1.99 10.10 12.22
C ASN A 225 -1.57 8.76 11.62
N SER A 226 -0.52 8.75 10.81
CA SER A 226 -0.03 7.52 10.18
C SER A 226 0.30 6.45 11.23
N ARG A 227 -0.22 5.24 10.99
CA ARG A 227 0.12 4.00 11.72
C ARG A 227 1.23 3.20 11.03
N ILE A 228 1.71 3.69 9.88
CA ILE A 228 2.83 3.12 9.13
C ILE A 228 3.89 4.19 8.89
N LYS A 229 5.15 3.81 9.04
CA LYS A 229 6.31 4.55 8.57
C LYS A 229 6.98 3.72 7.50
N ASN A 230 6.97 4.20 6.25
CA ASN A 230 7.73 3.57 5.20
C ASN A 230 9.22 3.89 5.40
N ILE A 231 10.05 2.86 5.56
CA ILE A 231 11.49 2.97 5.78
C ILE A 231 12.31 2.65 4.51
N GLY A 232 11.66 2.40 3.37
CA GLY A 232 12.26 2.02 2.10
C GLY A 232 12.61 3.17 1.16
N HIS A 233 12.45 4.43 1.61
CA HIS A 233 12.92 5.63 0.92
C HIS A 233 14.39 5.98 1.22
N ASP A 234 15.20 4.98 1.53
CA ASP A 234 16.65 5.10 1.71
C ASP A 234 17.44 4.94 0.39
N GLY A 235 16.74 4.63 -0.71
CA GLY A 235 17.31 4.40 -2.03
C GLY A 235 17.56 2.93 -2.38
N SER A 236 17.28 1.99 -1.46
CA SER A 236 17.46 0.55 -1.69
C SER A 236 16.34 -0.10 -2.51
N GLY A 237 15.16 0.53 -2.61
CA GLY A 237 13.99 -0.06 -3.27
C GLY A 237 13.92 0.13 -4.78
N SER A 238 13.35 -0.86 -5.47
CA SER A 238 13.23 -0.87 -6.94
C SER A 238 12.43 0.31 -7.51
N ASN A 239 11.50 0.86 -6.73
CA ASN A 239 10.68 2.01 -7.08
C ASN A 239 10.96 3.25 -6.21
N SER A 240 12.02 3.24 -5.40
CA SER A 240 12.30 4.29 -4.42
C SER A 240 13.42 5.23 -4.87
N ILE A 241 13.27 6.51 -4.54
CA ILE A 241 14.34 7.51 -4.55
C ILE A 241 14.56 7.93 -3.11
N GLN A 242 15.79 8.26 -2.73
CA GLN A 242 16.06 8.85 -1.42
C GLN A 242 15.25 10.15 -1.25
N THR A 243 14.32 10.17 -0.29
CA THR A 243 13.48 11.34 -0.02
C THR A 243 12.86 11.26 1.37
N ASN A 244 12.68 12.41 2.03
CA ASN A 244 11.94 12.54 3.28
C ASN A 244 10.49 13.03 3.08
N ARG A 245 10.05 13.24 1.83
CA ARG A 245 8.72 13.79 1.51
C ARG A 245 7.57 12.96 2.09
N PHE A 246 7.80 11.66 2.21
CA PHE A 246 6.84 10.66 2.62
C PHE A 246 7.03 10.22 4.08
N ASP A 247 7.97 10.84 4.79
CA ASP A 247 8.26 10.51 6.18
C ASP A 247 7.05 10.81 7.07
N THR A 248 6.84 9.92 8.02
CA THR A 248 5.82 10.04 9.05
C THR A 248 6.46 9.83 10.41
N THR A 249 5.91 10.52 11.41
CA THR A 249 6.17 10.23 12.81
C THR A 249 5.04 9.33 13.29
N LEU A 250 5.39 8.11 13.72
CA LEU A 250 4.42 7.20 14.32
C LEU A 250 3.94 7.79 15.65
N LYS A 251 2.65 8.08 15.72
CA LYS A 251 1.97 8.48 16.94
C LYS A 251 0.93 7.41 17.25
N PRO A 252 1.29 6.35 18.01
CA PRO A 252 0.30 5.38 18.46
C PRO A 252 -0.77 6.13 19.28
N ASN A 253 -2.04 5.82 19.04
CA ASN A 253 -3.09 6.35 19.91
C ASN A 253 -3.01 5.56 21.22
N THR A 254 -2.89 6.23 22.36
CA THR A 254 -2.85 5.55 23.67
C THR A 254 -4.24 5.10 24.12
N ASP A 255 -5.31 5.60 23.47
CA ASP A 255 -6.68 5.16 23.69
C ASP A 255 -7.17 4.36 22.47
N HIS A 256 -6.83 3.08 22.43
CA HIS A 256 -7.08 2.19 21.29
C HIS A 256 -8.58 1.92 21.03
N GLN A 257 -9.46 2.22 21.99
CA GLN A 257 -10.88 1.85 21.91
C GLN A 257 -11.78 2.94 21.31
N ASN A 258 -11.28 4.16 21.11
CA ASN A 258 -12.09 5.31 20.70
C ASN A 258 -11.52 5.97 19.43
N VAL A 259 -11.59 5.28 18.29
CA VAL A 259 -11.35 5.95 16.99
C VAL A 259 -12.60 6.76 16.63
N ASP A 260 -12.48 8.08 16.52
CA ASP A 260 -13.59 8.92 16.07
C ASP A 260 -13.74 8.87 14.54
N PHE A 261 -14.79 8.17 14.10
CA PHE A 261 -15.12 8.00 12.68
C PHE A 261 -16.01 9.14 12.17
N PRO A 262 -15.88 9.53 10.88
CA PRO A 262 -16.89 10.32 10.20
C PRO A 262 -18.26 9.65 10.23
N ASP A 263 -19.32 10.44 10.37
CA ASP A 263 -20.70 9.94 10.41
C ASP A 263 -21.16 9.41 9.05
N GLU A 264 -20.60 9.96 7.97
CA GLU A 264 -20.91 9.60 6.59
C GLU A 264 -19.68 9.15 5.82
N VAL A 265 -19.90 8.22 4.88
CA VAL A 265 -18.89 7.83 3.88
C VAL A 265 -18.86 8.88 2.78
N SER A 266 -18.16 9.98 3.04
CA SER A 266 -18.03 11.10 2.10
C SER A 266 -16.60 11.64 2.07
N VAL A 267 -16.15 12.02 0.88
CA VAL A 267 -14.82 12.58 0.67
C VAL A 267 -14.88 14.10 0.87
N ASN A 268 -14.16 14.60 1.88
CA ASN A 268 -13.94 16.04 2.00
C ASN A 268 -13.01 16.50 0.86
N ARG A 269 -13.52 17.37 -0.02
CA ARG A 269 -12.80 17.82 -1.22
C ARG A 269 -11.45 18.48 -0.91
N GLU A 270 -11.38 19.27 0.16
CA GLU A 270 -10.15 19.96 0.54
C GLU A 270 -9.09 18.98 1.07
N LEU A 271 -9.47 18.08 1.98
CA LEU A 271 -8.58 17.05 2.51
C LEU A 271 -8.11 16.09 1.42
N ASN A 272 -9.02 15.67 0.53
CA ASN A 272 -8.65 14.85 -0.62
C ASN A 272 -7.63 15.58 -1.50
N LYS A 273 -7.87 16.86 -1.84
CA LYS A 273 -6.92 17.66 -2.63
C LYS A 273 -5.55 17.76 -1.94
N LYS A 274 -5.50 17.99 -0.63
CA LYS A 274 -4.26 18.03 0.15
C LYS A 274 -3.53 16.68 0.13
N TYR A 275 -4.25 15.58 0.38
CA TYR A 275 -3.70 14.23 0.33
C TYR A 275 -3.16 13.88 -1.06
N VAL A 276 -3.98 14.01 -2.12
CA VAL A 276 -3.55 13.65 -3.48
C VAL A 276 -2.39 14.52 -3.94
N ASN A 277 -2.36 15.82 -3.64
CA ASN A 277 -1.20 16.66 -3.97
C ASN A 277 0.08 16.22 -3.25
N LYS A 278 -0.04 15.75 -2.01
CA LYS A 278 1.11 15.28 -1.22
C LYS A 278 1.68 13.97 -1.80
N VAL A 279 0.82 13.00 -2.14
CA VAL A 279 1.25 11.71 -2.69
C VAL A 279 1.57 11.77 -4.18
N SER A 280 0.94 12.68 -4.93
CA SER A 280 1.19 12.82 -6.36
C SER A 280 2.58 13.38 -6.62
N ASN A 281 3.30 12.69 -7.50
CA ASN A 281 4.71 12.95 -7.75
C ASN A 281 4.87 14.28 -8.51
N SER A 282 5.37 15.34 -7.85
CA SER A 282 5.62 16.60 -8.54
C SER A 282 6.71 16.37 -9.59
N SER A 283 6.32 16.53 -10.85
CA SER A 283 7.10 16.29 -12.07
C SER A 283 8.36 17.15 -12.22
N ARG A 284 8.85 17.80 -11.17
CA ARG A 284 10.13 18.50 -11.16
C ARG A 284 11.32 17.55 -10.94
N ILE A 285 11.13 16.38 -10.32
CA ILE A 285 12.23 15.46 -9.99
C ILE A 285 12.62 14.54 -11.17
N ARG A 286 11.73 14.31 -12.14
CA ARG A 286 12.00 13.38 -13.27
C ARG A 286 12.83 14.00 -14.40
N LYS A 287 12.92 15.33 -14.52
CA LYS A 287 13.71 16.00 -15.58
C LYS A 287 15.23 15.76 -15.44
N LEU A 288 15.74 15.47 -14.23
CA LEU A 288 17.18 15.20 -14.04
C LEU A 288 17.59 13.77 -14.45
N ARG A 289 16.71 12.77 -14.31
CA ARG A 289 17.09 11.35 -14.55
C ARG A 289 17.18 10.97 -16.02
N TRP A 290 16.41 11.61 -16.90
CA TRP A 290 16.47 11.30 -18.33
C TRP A 290 17.76 11.81 -18.98
N ALA A 291 18.34 12.92 -18.49
CA ALA A 291 19.61 13.45 -18.98
C ALA A 291 20.82 12.61 -18.55
N VAL A 292 20.74 11.90 -17.41
CA VAL A 292 21.85 11.09 -16.89
C VAL A 292 21.83 9.67 -17.45
N LYS A 293 20.65 9.04 -17.60
CA LYS A 293 20.57 7.66 -18.13
C LYS A 293 20.99 7.56 -19.60
N LYS A 294 20.69 8.59 -20.41
CA LYS A 294 21.09 8.62 -21.82
C LYS A 294 22.61 8.73 -22.04
N LYS A 295 23.38 9.17 -21.04
CA LYS A 295 24.85 9.27 -21.12
C LYS A 295 25.60 8.00 -20.71
N VAL A 296 24.94 7.06 -20.03
CA VAL A 296 25.57 5.82 -19.54
C VAL A 296 25.38 4.67 -20.53
N ASP A 297 24.36 4.73 -21.39
CA ASP A 297 24.12 3.72 -22.43
C ASP A 297 24.81 4.06 -23.77
N GLU A 298 25.67 5.10 -23.82
CA GLU A 298 26.45 5.52 -25.00
C GLU A 298 27.99 5.39 -24.82
N PHE A 299 28.47 4.67 -23.79
CA PHE A 299 29.90 4.32 -23.63
C PHE A 299 30.12 2.90 -23.13
#